data_AF-A0A176S059-F1
#
_entry.id   AF-A0A176S059-F1
#
_cell.length_a   1.000
_cell.length_b   1.000
_cell.length_c   1.000
_cell.angle_alpha   90.00
_cell.angle_beta   90.00
_cell.angle_gamma   90.00
#
_symmetry.space_group_name_H-M   'P 1'
#
loop_
_entity.id
_entity.type
_entity.pdbx_description
1 polymer ?
#
loop_
_entity_poly.entity_id
_entity_poly.type
_entity_poly.pdbx_seq_one_letter_code
_entity_poly.pdbx_strand_id
1 'polypeptide(L)'
;MIIGAIIGTIVALKVEMTGMPQLVAMLHSFVGLAAVLVGFANYIHLAAATSPLVGAEKVIHEVEIYLGVLIGAVTFTGSVIAFGKLQGIVGSRPLLLPGRHFLNLSLGIACIWFGVEFINAENLEAGLIPLSIMTAIALIFGVHMVMAIGGADMPVVVSMLNSYSGWAAAAIGFMLENNLLIITGALVGSSGAILSYIMCRAMNRNFLSVIAGGFGTTAGTASSGGSDDEGKEVVS
;
A
#
# COMPACT_ATOMS: atom_id res chain seq x y z
N MET A 1 15.96 -12.11 -14.38
CA MET A 1 14.84 -13.09 -14.39
C MET A 1 15.20 -14.44 -13.77
N ILE A 2 16.23 -15.16 -14.24
CA ILE A 2 16.58 -16.53 -13.78
C ILE A 2 16.72 -16.62 -12.25
N ILE A 3 17.54 -15.75 -11.65
CA ILE A 3 17.78 -15.77 -10.20
C ILE A 3 16.48 -15.57 -9.41
N GLY A 4 15.67 -14.58 -9.79
CA GLY A 4 14.39 -14.30 -9.15
C GLY A 4 13.38 -15.44 -9.29
N ALA A 5 13.31 -16.06 -10.47
CA ALA A 5 12.42 -17.19 -10.72
C ALA A 5 12.79 -18.42 -9.87
N ILE A 6 14.10 -18.72 -9.76
CA ILE A 6 14.59 -19.83 -8.93
C ILE A 6 14.27 -19.57 -7.47
N ILE A 7 14.61 -18.39 -6.94
CA ILE A 7 14.36 -18.05 -5.53
C ILE A 7 12.86 -18.08 -5.24
N GLY A 8 12.04 -17.43 -6.08
CA GLY A 8 10.59 -17.39 -5.91
C GLY A 8 9.96 -18.78 -5.92
N THR A 9 10.39 -19.66 -6.84
CA THR A 9 9.89 -21.05 -6.91
C THR A 9 10.27 -21.84 -5.66
N ILE A 10 11.52 -21.73 -5.20
CA ILE A 10 11.98 -22.44 -3.99
C ILE A 10 11.20 -21.98 -2.76
N VAL A 11 11.01 -20.67 -2.60
CA VAL A 11 10.28 -20.10 -1.45
C VAL A 11 8.81 -20.52 -1.49
N ALA A 12 8.15 -20.43 -2.66
CA ALA A 12 6.75 -20.79 -2.81
C ALA A 12 6.47 -22.27 -2.54
N LEU A 13 7.38 -23.17 -2.92
CA LEU A 13 7.22 -24.61 -2.68
C LEU A 13 7.51 -25.03 -1.23
N LYS A 14 8.23 -24.20 -0.47
CA LYS A 14 8.64 -24.52 0.92
C LYS A 14 7.72 -23.93 1.97
N VAL A 15 6.88 -22.95 1.63
CA VAL A 15 6.01 -22.31 2.63
C VAL A 15 4.89 -23.26 3.05
N GLU A 16 4.59 -23.30 4.35
CA GLU A 16 3.43 -24.01 4.85
C GLU A 16 2.13 -23.24 4.53
N MET A 17 1.01 -23.94 4.40
CA MET A 17 -0.28 -23.32 4.09
C MET A 17 -0.74 -22.29 5.14
N THR A 18 -0.31 -22.46 6.39
CA THR A 18 -0.53 -21.52 7.51
C THR A 18 0.26 -20.22 7.33
N GLY A 19 1.40 -20.28 6.63
CA GLY A 19 2.27 -19.14 6.30
C GLY A 19 1.97 -18.47 4.97
N MET A 20 0.86 -18.81 4.30
CA MET A 20 0.48 -18.17 3.04
C MET A 20 0.23 -16.65 3.18
N PRO A 21 -0.47 -16.15 4.22
CA PRO A 21 -0.75 -14.71 4.33
C PRO A 21 0.50 -13.83 4.39
N GLN A 22 1.52 -14.27 5.11
CA GLN A 22 2.80 -13.54 5.24
C GLN A 22 3.64 -13.63 3.96
N LEU A 23 3.64 -14.76 3.26
CA LEU A 23 4.31 -14.87 1.96
C LEU A 23 3.67 -13.90 0.95
N VAL A 24 2.34 -13.88 0.89
CA VAL A 24 1.59 -12.96 0.02
C VAL A 24 1.91 -11.50 0.35
N ALA A 25 1.95 -11.14 1.64
CA ALA A 25 2.40 -9.81 2.06
C ALA A 25 3.80 -9.48 1.50
N MET A 26 4.77 -10.37 1.64
CA MET A 26 6.11 -10.13 1.09
C MET A 26 6.15 -9.99 -0.43
N LEU A 27 5.32 -10.74 -1.17
CA LEU A 27 5.27 -10.62 -2.63
C LEU A 27 4.81 -9.23 -3.08
N HIS A 28 3.82 -8.64 -2.41
CA HIS A 28 3.38 -7.27 -2.70
C HIS A 28 4.47 -6.23 -2.40
N SER A 29 5.35 -6.51 -1.43
CA SER A 29 6.47 -5.63 -1.14
C SER A 29 7.40 -5.49 -2.37
N PHE A 30 7.67 -6.59 -3.07
CA PHE A 30 8.50 -6.56 -4.29
C PHE A 30 7.83 -5.80 -5.44
N VAL A 31 6.51 -5.87 -5.56
CA VAL A 31 5.76 -5.06 -6.55
C VAL A 31 5.90 -3.58 -6.23
N GLY A 32 5.73 -3.19 -4.97
CA GLY A 32 5.90 -1.79 -4.53
C GLY A 32 7.32 -1.28 -4.75
N LEU A 33 8.34 -2.08 -4.43
CA LEU A 33 9.74 -1.71 -4.67
C LEU A 33 10.04 -1.59 -6.17
N ALA A 34 9.53 -2.50 -7.00
CA ALA A 34 9.66 -2.40 -8.45
C ALA A 34 9.02 -1.11 -8.99
N ALA A 35 7.85 -0.71 -8.47
CA ALA A 35 7.20 0.55 -8.84
C ALA A 35 8.07 1.78 -8.54
N VAL A 36 8.68 1.82 -7.35
CA VAL A 36 9.61 2.89 -6.97
C VAL A 36 10.80 2.92 -7.94
N LEU A 37 11.46 1.78 -8.16
CA LEU A 37 12.64 1.71 -9.02
C LEU A 37 12.33 2.09 -10.47
N VAL A 38 11.20 1.62 -11.01
CA VAL A 38 10.77 1.95 -12.37
C VAL A 38 10.43 3.44 -12.49
N GLY A 39 9.76 4.02 -11.50
CA GLY A 39 9.45 5.46 -11.49
C GLY A 39 10.69 6.34 -11.50
N PHE A 40 11.69 6.05 -10.64
CA PHE A 40 12.97 6.77 -10.66
C PHE A 40 13.73 6.57 -11.98
N ALA A 41 13.78 5.34 -12.50
CA ALA A 41 14.46 5.05 -13.75
C ALA A 41 13.81 5.80 -14.92
N ASN A 42 12.48 5.85 -14.97
CA ASN A 42 11.74 6.54 -16.02
C ASN A 42 11.98 8.06 -15.96
N TYR A 43 11.93 8.64 -14.76
CA TYR A 43 12.22 10.08 -14.57
C TYR A 43 13.62 10.47 -15.05
N ILE A 44 14.65 9.69 -14.67
CA ILE A 44 16.05 9.94 -15.08
C ILE A 44 16.21 9.73 -16.59
N HIS A 45 15.59 8.69 -17.15
CA HIS A 45 15.69 8.38 -18.58
C HIS A 45 15.08 9.49 -19.44
N LEU A 46 13.90 9.99 -19.05
CA LEU A 46 13.21 11.02 -19.82
C LEU A 46 13.95 12.37 -19.78
N ALA A 47 14.56 12.71 -18.64
CA ALA A 47 15.39 13.91 -18.54
C ALA A 47 16.65 13.86 -19.43
N ALA A 48 17.12 12.65 -19.78
CA ALA A 48 18.24 12.44 -20.69
C ALA A 48 17.80 12.26 -22.16
N ALA A 49 16.49 12.29 -22.45
CA ALA A 49 15.97 12.08 -23.80
C ALA A 49 16.21 13.31 -24.69
N THR A 50 16.53 13.05 -25.96
CA THR A 50 16.83 14.09 -26.97
C THR A 50 15.62 14.98 -27.30
N SER A 51 14.40 14.48 -27.09
CA SER A 51 13.15 15.22 -27.26
C SER A 51 12.40 15.24 -25.94
N PRO A 52 12.51 16.33 -25.14
CA PRO A 52 11.81 16.42 -23.88
C PRO A 52 10.30 16.58 -24.09
N LEU A 53 9.50 15.99 -23.21
CA LEU A 53 8.06 16.27 -23.14
C LEU A 53 7.84 17.75 -22.78
N VAL A 54 6.82 18.38 -23.38
CA VAL A 54 6.52 19.80 -23.15
C VAL A 54 5.04 19.99 -22.84
N GLY A 55 4.73 20.95 -21.97
CA GLY A 55 3.35 21.33 -21.66
C GLY A 55 2.60 20.25 -20.90
N ALA A 56 1.36 19.95 -21.34
CA ALA A 56 0.46 19.06 -20.63
C ALA A 56 0.97 17.61 -20.55
N GLU A 57 1.66 17.13 -21.58
CA GLU A 57 2.20 15.77 -21.63
C GLU A 57 3.25 15.53 -20.55
N LYS A 58 4.15 16.50 -20.35
CA LYS A 58 5.15 16.47 -19.26
C LYS A 58 4.45 16.36 -17.90
N VAL A 59 3.46 17.22 -17.65
CA VAL A 59 2.74 17.26 -16.37
C VAL A 59 2.01 15.95 -16.09
N ILE A 60 1.34 15.38 -17.10
CA ILE A 60 0.64 14.09 -16.97
C ILE A 60 1.64 12.98 -16.61
N HIS A 61 2.75 12.90 -17.35
CA HIS A 61 3.78 11.89 -17.13
C HIS A 61 4.45 12.01 -15.76
N GLU A 62 4.76 13.23 -15.32
CA GLU A 62 5.31 13.48 -13.98
C GLU A 62 4.32 13.11 -12.88
N VAL A 63 3.03 13.39 -13.04
CA VAL A 63 1.99 12.96 -12.10
C VAL A 63 1.90 11.43 -12.03
N GLU A 64 1.99 10.73 -13.15
CA GLU A 64 1.98 9.26 -13.21
C GLU A 64 3.18 8.65 -12.49
N ILE A 65 4.38 9.19 -12.72
CA ILE A 65 5.60 8.81 -11.99
C ILE A 65 5.40 9.05 -10.48
N TYR A 66 4.94 10.23 -10.10
CA TYR A 66 4.81 10.63 -8.71
C TYR A 66 3.84 9.71 -7.94
N LEU A 67 2.65 9.47 -8.52
CA LEU A 67 1.65 8.59 -7.92
C LEU A 67 2.12 7.13 -7.88
N GLY A 68 2.77 6.65 -8.94
CA GLY A 68 3.33 5.30 -8.98
C GLY A 68 4.37 5.06 -7.89
N VAL A 69 5.30 6.00 -7.70
CA VAL A 69 6.34 5.93 -6.66
C VAL A 69 5.73 6.05 -5.26
N LEU A 70 4.79 6.98 -5.05
CA LEU A 70 4.11 7.18 -3.77
C LEU A 70 3.38 5.91 -3.31
N ILE A 71 2.52 5.36 -4.17
CA ILE A 71 1.75 4.14 -3.87
C ILE A 71 2.69 2.96 -3.71
N GLY A 72 3.72 2.85 -4.56
CA GLY A 72 4.73 1.79 -4.49
C GLY A 72 5.51 1.79 -3.17
N ALA A 73 5.97 2.95 -2.71
CA ALA A 73 6.74 3.10 -1.47
C ALA A 73 5.92 2.77 -0.22
N VAL A 74 4.67 3.26 -0.15
CA VAL A 74 3.73 2.91 0.93
C VAL A 74 3.45 1.41 0.92
N THR A 75 3.23 0.83 -0.26
CA THR A 75 2.96 -0.61 -0.41
C THR A 75 4.15 -1.45 0.02
N PHE A 76 5.37 -1.09 -0.38
CA PHE A 76 6.59 -1.79 -0.01
C PHE A 76 6.75 -1.89 1.50
N THR A 77 6.78 -0.75 2.19
CA THR A 77 7.01 -0.72 3.63
C THR A 77 5.84 -1.26 4.43
N GLY A 78 4.60 -0.95 4.04
CA GLY A 78 3.42 -1.52 4.67
C GLY A 78 3.40 -3.04 4.61
N SER A 79 3.78 -3.61 3.45
CA SER A 79 3.87 -5.05 3.24
C SER A 79 4.96 -5.72 4.08
N VAL A 80 6.13 -5.08 4.21
CA VAL A 80 7.22 -5.57 5.06
C VAL A 80 6.80 -5.61 6.53
N ILE A 81 6.09 -4.59 7.03
CA ILE A 81 5.57 -4.59 8.40
C ILE A 81 4.47 -5.62 8.59
N ALA A 82 3.55 -5.78 7.62
CA ALA A 82 2.50 -6.78 7.67
C ALA A 82 3.09 -8.20 7.74
N PHE A 83 4.10 -8.49 6.91
CA PHE A 83 4.89 -9.72 6.99
C PHE A 83 5.51 -9.89 8.39
N GLY A 84 6.22 -8.88 8.88
CA GLY A 84 6.87 -8.94 10.19
C GLY A 84 5.89 -9.23 11.33
N LYS A 85 4.68 -8.69 11.28
CA LYS A 85 3.62 -8.94 12.28
C LYS A 85 3.04 -10.34 12.20
N LEU A 86 2.84 -10.87 11.00
CA LEU A 86 2.31 -12.23 10.78
C LEU A 86 3.35 -13.31 11.13
N GLN A 87 4.63 -13.05 10.83
CA GLN A 87 5.76 -13.92 11.16
C GLN A 87 6.13 -13.88 12.65
N GLY A 88 5.58 -12.94 13.43
CA GLY A 88 5.89 -12.74 14.85
C GLY A 88 7.22 -12.03 15.13
N ILE A 89 7.87 -11.47 14.10
CA ILE A 89 9.11 -10.67 14.23
C ILE A 89 8.78 -9.29 14.83
N VAL A 90 7.64 -8.73 14.42
CA VAL A 90 7.11 -7.45 14.93
C VAL A 90 5.92 -7.76 15.83
N GLY A 91 5.81 -7.06 16.97
CA GLY A 91 4.71 -7.25 17.90
C GLY A 91 3.34 -7.07 17.24
N SER A 92 2.43 -8.02 17.47
CA SER A 92 1.08 -8.01 16.88
C SER A 92 0.14 -6.98 17.52
N ARG A 93 0.57 -6.32 18.61
CA ARG A 93 -0.21 -5.25 19.27
C ARG A 93 -0.17 -3.97 18.43
N PRO A 94 -1.31 -3.26 18.28
CA PRO A 94 -1.32 -1.95 17.62
C PRO A 94 -0.39 -0.98 18.35
N LEU A 95 0.52 -0.34 17.63
CA LEU A 95 1.37 0.72 18.18
C LEU A 95 0.59 2.04 18.10
N LEU A 96 0.15 2.54 19.25
CA LEU A 96 -0.66 3.76 19.36
C LEU A 96 0.23 4.93 19.77
N LEU A 97 0.68 5.71 18.79
CA LEU A 97 1.38 6.98 19.03
C LEU A 97 0.36 8.08 19.40
N PRO A 98 0.70 8.98 20.35
CA PRO A 98 -0.14 10.14 20.62
C PRO A 98 -0.26 11.01 19.36
N GLY A 99 -1.48 11.34 18.95
CA GLY A 99 -1.72 12.17 17.77
C GLY A 99 -1.53 11.49 16.40
N ARG A 100 -1.58 10.15 16.30
CA ARG A 100 -1.40 9.40 15.04
C ARG A 100 -2.18 9.94 13.83
N HIS A 101 -3.40 10.42 14.04
CA HIS A 101 -4.23 10.95 12.96
C HIS A 101 -3.69 12.27 12.42
N PHE A 102 -3.19 13.12 13.33
CA PHE A 102 -2.49 14.34 12.96
C PHE A 102 -1.18 14.03 12.25
N LEU A 103 -0.43 13.03 12.72
CA LEU A 103 0.81 12.58 12.06
C LEU A 103 0.52 12.09 10.64
N ASN A 104 -0.44 11.18 10.45
CA ASN A 104 -0.84 10.69 9.12
C ASN A 104 -1.32 11.80 8.20
N LEU A 105 -2.12 12.73 8.73
CA LEU A 105 -2.58 13.89 7.97
C LEU A 105 -1.40 14.77 7.55
N SER A 106 -0.45 15.02 8.46
CA SER A 106 0.74 15.82 8.17
C SER A 106 1.64 15.17 7.12
N LEU A 107 1.85 13.84 7.18
CA LEU A 107 2.59 13.10 6.15
C LEU A 107 1.87 13.17 4.80
N GLY A 108 0.55 13.02 4.78
CA GLY A 108 -0.25 13.14 3.55
C GLY A 108 -0.15 14.53 2.93
N ILE A 109 -0.25 15.59 3.74
CA ILE A 109 -0.09 16.98 3.28
C ILE A 109 1.33 17.21 2.77
N ALA A 110 2.36 16.70 3.46
CA ALA A 110 3.74 16.80 3.00
C ALA A 110 3.94 16.10 1.65
N CYS A 111 3.34 14.92 1.44
CA CYS A 111 3.34 14.25 0.13
C CYS A 111 2.61 15.08 -0.94
N ILE A 112 1.56 15.83 -0.62
CA ILE A 112 0.92 16.70 -1.63
C ILE A 112 1.83 17.90 -1.95
N TRP A 113 2.43 18.52 -0.92
CA TRP A 113 3.36 19.63 -1.08
C TRP A 113 4.53 19.27 -1.98
N PHE A 114 5.24 18.18 -1.69
CA PHE A 114 6.38 17.75 -2.50
C PHE A 114 5.96 17.33 -3.91
N GLY A 115 4.69 16.99 -4.13
CA GLY A 115 4.15 16.71 -5.47
C GLY A 115 4.01 17.98 -6.30
N VAL A 116 3.52 19.05 -5.69
CA VAL A 116 3.49 20.38 -6.32
C VAL A 116 4.90 20.87 -6.62
N GLU A 117 5.85 20.66 -5.70
CA GLU A 117 7.25 21.04 -5.90
C GLU A 117 7.92 20.22 -7.00
N PHE A 118 7.62 18.92 -7.09
CA PHE A 118 8.09 18.04 -8.15
C PHE A 118 7.62 18.47 -9.55
N ILE A 119 6.33 18.77 -9.70
CA ILE A 119 5.75 19.17 -11.01
C ILE A 119 6.27 20.53 -11.46
N ASN A 120 6.54 21.44 -10.51
CA ASN A 120 7.09 22.77 -10.81
C ASN A 120 8.61 22.75 -11.01
N ALA A 121 9.28 21.60 -10.92
CA ALA A 121 10.73 21.53 -11.07
C ALA A 121 11.15 21.82 -12.52
N GLU A 122 12.07 22.78 -12.66
CA GLU A 122 12.60 23.21 -13.96
C GLU A 122 13.71 22.29 -14.47
N ASN A 123 14.44 21.64 -13.56
CA ASN A 123 15.62 20.82 -13.85
C ASN A 123 15.51 19.43 -13.20
N LEU A 124 16.24 18.46 -13.77
CA LEU A 124 16.27 17.08 -13.26
C LEU A 124 16.66 17.01 -11.77
N GLU A 125 17.72 17.71 -11.36
CA GLU A 125 18.15 17.72 -9.96
C GLU A 125 17.08 18.32 -9.03
N ALA A 126 16.41 19.37 -9.50
CA ALA A 126 15.36 20.05 -8.75
C ALA A 126 14.12 19.17 -8.56
N GLY A 127 13.83 18.21 -9.45
CA GLY A 127 12.74 17.25 -9.26
C GLY A 127 13.17 15.95 -8.56
N LEU A 128 14.42 15.52 -8.70
CA LEU A 128 14.92 14.35 -7.96
C LEU A 128 14.87 14.55 -6.44
N ILE A 129 15.14 15.77 -5.97
CA ILE A 129 15.08 16.12 -4.54
C ILE A 129 13.66 15.90 -3.97
N PRO A 130 12.59 16.57 -4.44
CA PRO A 130 11.24 16.37 -3.91
C PRO A 130 10.74 14.94 -4.12
N LEU A 131 11.09 14.27 -5.23
CA LEU A 131 10.72 12.86 -5.45
C LEU A 131 11.37 11.93 -4.41
N SER A 132 12.66 12.13 -4.10
CA SER A 132 13.38 11.33 -3.11
C SER A 132 12.93 11.61 -1.68
N ILE A 133 12.67 12.87 -1.33
CA ILE A 133 12.12 13.25 -0.02
C ILE A 133 10.72 12.69 0.15
N MET A 134 9.84 12.83 -0.86
CA MET A 134 8.51 12.20 -0.83
C MET A 134 8.64 10.68 -0.65
N THR A 135 9.54 10.03 -1.38
CA THR A 135 9.73 8.57 -1.26
C THR A 135 10.10 8.20 0.17
N ALA A 136 11.01 8.93 0.82
CA ALA A 136 11.37 8.70 2.21
C ALA A 136 10.16 8.90 3.16
N ILE A 137 9.36 9.95 2.94
CA ILE A 137 8.12 10.20 3.70
C ILE A 137 7.12 9.07 3.48
N ALA A 138 6.93 8.60 2.25
CA ALA A 138 6.03 7.53 1.87
C ALA A 138 6.43 6.18 2.49
N LEU A 139 7.73 5.89 2.57
CA LEU A 139 8.26 4.73 3.28
C LEU A 139 7.93 4.80 4.78
N ILE A 140 8.14 5.96 5.42
CA ILE A 140 7.77 6.17 6.82
C ILE A 140 6.25 6.05 7.01
N PHE A 141 5.47 6.60 6.07
CA PHE A 141 4.02 6.58 6.12
C PHE A 141 3.47 5.16 6.03
N GLY A 142 4.00 4.31 5.14
CA GLY A 142 3.60 2.91 5.05
C GLY A 142 3.93 2.12 6.33
N VAL A 143 5.11 2.36 6.93
CA VAL A 143 5.44 1.77 8.24
C VAL A 143 4.44 2.23 9.31
N HIS A 144 4.23 3.53 9.44
CA HIS A 144 3.37 4.09 10.48
C HIS A 144 1.92 3.59 10.35
N MET A 145 1.38 3.58 9.13
CA MET A 145 0.02 3.14 8.85
C MET A 145 -0.20 1.69 9.31
N VAL A 146 0.67 0.75 8.93
CA VAL A 146 0.50 -0.68 9.26
C VAL A 146 0.88 -0.97 10.71
N MET A 147 1.82 -0.22 11.29
CA MET A 147 2.17 -0.34 12.72
C MET A 147 0.99 -0.04 13.64
N ALA A 148 0.11 0.89 13.25
CA ALA A 148 -1.09 1.26 13.99
C ALA A 148 -2.24 0.23 13.93
N ILE A 149 -2.12 -0.81 13.10
CA ILE A 149 -3.16 -1.84 12.91
C ILE A 149 -2.83 -3.10 13.72
N GLY A 150 -3.83 -3.73 14.33
CA GLY A 150 -3.64 -4.94 15.13
C GLY A 150 -3.42 -6.20 14.29
N GLY A 151 -2.76 -7.21 14.87
CA GLY A 151 -2.51 -8.50 14.24
C GLY A 151 -3.78 -9.20 13.74
N ALA A 152 -4.89 -9.08 14.46
CA ALA A 152 -6.18 -9.67 14.09
C ALA A 152 -6.75 -9.11 12.78
N ASP A 153 -6.35 -7.89 12.39
CA ASP A 153 -6.81 -7.23 11.16
C ASP A 153 -5.83 -7.36 10.00
N MET A 154 -4.67 -7.98 10.22
CA MET A 154 -3.62 -8.11 9.21
C MET A 154 -4.11 -8.75 7.91
N PRO A 155 -5.01 -9.76 7.88
CA PRO A 155 -5.52 -10.29 6.62
C PRO A 155 -6.17 -9.22 5.73
N VAL A 156 -6.93 -8.29 6.32
CA VAL A 156 -7.53 -7.17 5.59
C VAL A 156 -6.45 -6.24 5.07
N VAL A 157 -5.44 -5.93 5.89
CA VAL A 157 -4.31 -5.07 5.48
C VAL A 157 -3.56 -5.66 4.30
N VAL A 158 -3.30 -6.97 4.30
CA VAL A 158 -2.63 -7.65 3.18
C VAL A 158 -3.45 -7.53 1.89
N SER A 159 -4.79 -7.67 1.97
CA SER A 159 -5.69 -7.47 0.83
C SER A 159 -5.72 -6.01 0.34
N MET A 160 -5.67 -5.04 1.25
CA MET A 160 -5.60 -3.62 0.88
C MET A 160 -4.28 -3.28 0.18
N LEU A 161 -3.16 -3.80 0.71
CA LEU A 161 -1.84 -3.63 0.09
C LEU A 161 -1.75 -4.32 -1.27
N ASN A 162 -2.45 -5.44 -1.47
CA ASN A 162 -2.63 -6.04 -2.79
C ASN A 162 -3.31 -5.07 -3.77
N SER A 163 -4.40 -4.42 -3.34
CA SER A 163 -5.07 -3.39 -4.15
C SER A 163 -4.11 -2.26 -4.53
N TYR A 164 -3.36 -1.74 -3.56
CA TYR A 164 -2.37 -0.68 -3.81
C TYR A 164 -1.27 -1.12 -4.78
N SER A 165 -0.81 -2.37 -4.68
CA SER A 165 0.15 -2.92 -5.65
C SER A 165 -0.40 -2.95 -7.08
N GLY A 166 -1.70 -3.23 -7.25
CA GLY A 166 -2.39 -3.17 -8.54
C GLY A 166 -2.49 -1.75 -9.09
N TRP A 167 -2.85 -0.77 -8.26
CA TRP A 167 -2.88 0.64 -8.66
C TRP A 167 -1.49 1.19 -9.00
N ALA A 168 -0.45 0.78 -8.25
CA ALA A 168 0.93 1.11 -8.59
C ALA A 168 1.33 0.50 -9.94
N ALA A 169 0.98 -0.76 -10.21
CA ALA A 169 1.23 -1.39 -11.51
C ALA A 169 0.49 -0.71 -12.66
N ALA A 170 -0.74 -0.23 -12.44
CA ALA A 170 -1.47 0.55 -13.43
C ALA A 170 -0.81 1.90 -13.70
N ALA A 171 -0.33 2.59 -12.67
CA ALA A 171 0.45 3.83 -12.82
C ALA A 171 1.76 3.61 -13.58
N ILE A 172 2.46 2.49 -13.33
CA ILE A 172 3.61 2.06 -14.15
C ILE A 172 3.19 1.80 -15.60
N GLY A 173 2.01 1.23 -15.80
CA GLY A 173 1.46 1.02 -17.13
C GLY A 173 1.26 2.33 -17.89
N PHE A 174 0.73 3.37 -17.25
CA PHE A 174 0.59 4.68 -17.87
C PHE A 174 1.95 5.32 -18.21
N MET A 175 2.89 5.38 -17.25
CA MET A 175 4.22 5.98 -17.49
C MET A 175 5.08 5.22 -18.51
N LEU A 176 4.74 3.98 -18.85
CA LEU A 176 5.41 3.16 -19.86
C LEU A 176 4.58 2.98 -21.14
N GLU A 177 3.42 3.63 -21.23
CA GLU A 177 2.45 3.46 -22.33
C GLU A 177 2.10 1.98 -22.60
N ASN A 178 2.04 1.17 -21.54
CA ASN A 178 1.85 -0.28 -21.62
C ASN A 178 0.44 -0.69 -21.21
N ASN A 179 -0.41 -0.90 -22.22
CA ASN A 179 -1.81 -1.34 -22.05
C ASN A 179 -1.96 -2.61 -21.19
N LEU A 180 -1.02 -3.57 -21.26
CA LEU A 180 -1.10 -4.79 -20.47
C LEU A 180 -0.97 -4.49 -18.98
N LEU A 181 -0.01 -3.64 -18.60
CA LEU A 181 0.19 -3.23 -17.20
C LEU A 181 -0.98 -2.38 -16.68
N ILE A 182 -1.55 -1.52 -17.53
CA ILE A 182 -2.74 -0.72 -17.18
C ILE A 182 -3.92 -1.66 -16.86
N ILE A 183 -4.24 -2.59 -17.78
CA ILE A 183 -5.38 -3.49 -17.65
C ILE A 183 -5.19 -4.46 -16.48
N THR A 184 -4.03 -5.11 -16.39
CA THR A 184 -3.77 -6.07 -15.31
C THR A 184 -3.68 -5.39 -13.95
N GLY A 185 -3.05 -4.22 -13.87
CA GLY A 185 -2.98 -3.41 -12.64
C GLY A 185 -4.36 -2.97 -12.16
N ALA A 186 -5.20 -2.44 -13.06
CA ALA A 186 -6.56 -2.04 -12.71
C ALA A 186 -7.44 -3.22 -12.28
N LEU A 187 -7.29 -4.40 -12.90
CA LEU A 187 -8.00 -5.62 -12.51
C LEU A 187 -7.58 -6.08 -11.11
N VAL A 188 -6.28 -6.14 -10.82
CA VAL A 188 -5.77 -6.52 -9.49
C VAL A 188 -6.16 -5.48 -8.44
N GLY A 189 -6.06 -4.19 -8.77
CA GLY A 189 -6.39 -3.08 -7.89
C GLY A 189 -7.85 -3.10 -7.46
N SER A 190 -8.77 -3.21 -8.42
CA SER A 190 -10.21 -3.29 -8.15
C SER A 190 -10.59 -4.57 -7.41
N SER A 191 -10.06 -5.73 -7.80
CA SER A 191 -10.28 -7.01 -7.13
C SER A 191 -9.84 -6.97 -5.67
N GLY A 192 -8.65 -6.43 -5.38
CA GLY A 192 -8.14 -6.26 -4.02
C GLY A 192 -9.01 -5.34 -3.17
N ALA A 193 -9.55 -4.26 -3.74
CA ALA A 193 -10.44 -3.35 -3.02
C ALA A 193 -11.76 -4.04 -2.65
N ILE A 194 -12.36 -4.77 -3.59
CA ILE A 194 -13.59 -5.54 -3.37
C ILE A 194 -13.35 -6.64 -2.33
N LEU A 195 -12.26 -7.38 -2.44
CA LEU A 195 -11.90 -8.42 -1.48
C LEU A 195 -11.74 -7.85 -0.07
N SER A 196 -11.04 -6.71 0.06
CA SER A 196 -10.86 -6.03 1.35
C SER A 196 -12.19 -5.66 1.99
N TYR A 197 -13.13 -5.14 1.18
CA TYR A 197 -14.47 -4.79 1.65
C TYR A 197 -15.25 -6.03 2.14
N ILE A 198 -15.23 -7.13 1.36
CA ILE A 198 -15.92 -8.38 1.72
C ILE A 198 -15.30 -8.97 3.00
N MET A 199 -13.97 -8.95 3.14
CA MET A 199 -13.28 -9.42 4.34
C MET A 199 -13.66 -8.61 5.58
N CYS A 200 -13.69 -7.28 5.48
CA CYS A 200 -14.16 -6.41 6.57
C CYS A 200 -15.58 -6.78 7.01
N ARG A 201 -16.50 -6.95 6.05
CA ARG A 201 -17.89 -7.31 6.32
C ARG A 201 -18.01 -8.70 6.95
N ALA A 202 -17.25 -9.68 6.47
CA ALA A 202 -17.22 -11.03 7.03
C ALA A 202 -16.68 -11.05 8.48
N MET A 203 -15.80 -10.12 8.83
CA MET A 203 -15.29 -9.93 10.19
C MET A 203 -16.18 -9.03 11.08
N ASN A 204 -17.34 -8.59 10.57
CA ASN A 204 -18.25 -7.64 11.24
C ASN A 204 -17.55 -6.35 11.70
N ARG A 205 -16.62 -5.84 10.89
CA ARG A 205 -15.87 -4.61 11.14
C ARG A 205 -16.01 -3.64 9.97
N ASN A 206 -16.10 -2.35 10.29
CA ASN A 206 -16.12 -1.32 9.26
C ASN A 206 -14.72 -1.11 8.66
N PHE A 207 -14.64 -0.98 7.33
CA PHE A 207 -13.37 -0.74 6.62
C PHE A 207 -12.59 0.46 7.18
N LEU A 208 -13.30 1.56 7.47
CA LEU A 208 -12.70 2.76 8.06
C LEU A 208 -12.14 2.51 9.47
N SER A 209 -12.76 1.65 10.28
CA SER A 209 -12.27 1.37 11.63
C SER A 209 -11.02 0.49 11.62
N VAL A 210 -10.86 -0.35 10.58
CA VAL A 210 -9.65 -1.14 10.36
C VAL A 210 -8.48 -0.24 9.92
N ILE A 211 -8.68 0.62 8.92
CA ILE A 211 -7.63 1.56 8.45
C ILE A 211 -7.25 2.57 9.53
N ALA A 212 -8.24 3.10 10.26
CA ALA A 212 -7.99 4.08 11.31
C ALA A 212 -7.36 3.47 12.58
N GLY A 213 -7.10 2.15 12.62
CA GLY A 213 -6.50 1.47 13.75
C GLY A 213 -7.37 1.52 15.01
N GLY A 214 -8.68 1.29 14.88
CA GLY A 214 -9.59 1.20 16.02
C GLY A 214 -10.25 2.52 16.43
N PHE A 215 -10.76 3.30 15.48
CA PHE A 215 -11.84 4.25 15.79
C PHE A 215 -13.10 3.41 16.13
N GLY A 216 -13.41 3.25 17.43
CA GLY A 216 -14.60 2.53 17.88
C GLY A 216 -14.49 1.70 19.18
N THR A 217 -13.32 1.58 19.82
CA THR A 217 -13.20 0.91 21.13
C THR A 217 -12.97 1.87 22.30
N THR A 218 -13.46 3.11 22.19
CA THR A 218 -13.72 3.92 23.38
C THR A 218 -14.94 3.36 24.11
N ALA A 219 -14.70 2.75 25.26
CA ALA A 219 -15.67 2.39 26.30
C ALA A 219 -16.72 1.31 25.95
N GLY A 220 -16.27 0.05 25.91
CA GLY A 220 -17.11 -1.05 26.38
C GLY A 220 -16.90 -1.22 27.88
N THR A 221 -17.56 -0.39 28.69
CA THR A 221 -17.74 -0.68 30.12
C THR A 221 -18.38 -2.05 30.23
N ALA A 222 -17.80 -2.93 31.04
CA ALA A 222 -18.42 -4.19 31.41
C ALA A 222 -19.82 -3.91 32.00
N SER A 223 -20.88 -4.22 31.25
CA SER A 223 -22.22 -4.38 31.80
C SER A 223 -22.45 -5.87 32.03
N SER A 224 -22.37 -6.25 33.30
CA SER A 224 -22.84 -7.50 33.86
C SER A 224 -24.31 -7.77 33.55
N GLY A 225 -24.62 -8.99 33.09
CA GLY A 225 -25.82 -9.78 33.43
C GLY A 225 -27.19 -9.32 32.89
N GLY A 226 -27.82 -10.20 32.10
CA GLY A 226 -29.25 -10.14 31.79
C GLY A 226 -29.61 -11.10 30.64
N SER A 227 -30.32 -12.16 30.97
CA SER A 227 -30.79 -13.26 30.13
C SER A 227 -31.85 -12.87 29.09
N ASP A 228 -32.06 -13.80 28.15
CA ASP A 228 -33.22 -13.99 27.24
C ASP A 228 -33.18 -13.25 25.88
N ASP A 229 -32.97 -13.98 24.78
CA ASP A 229 -34.07 -14.66 24.06
C ASP A 229 -33.56 -15.40 22.80
N GLU A 230 -34.19 -16.54 22.51
CA GLU A 230 -33.89 -17.52 21.47
C GLU A 230 -34.30 -17.10 20.04
N GLY A 231 -33.63 -17.68 19.05
CA GLY A 231 -34.29 -18.23 17.86
C GLY A 231 -34.43 -17.33 16.61
N LYS A 232 -33.69 -17.64 15.55
CA LYS A 232 -34.15 -18.57 14.50
C LYS A 232 -33.18 -18.65 13.32
N GLU A 233 -32.75 -19.88 13.04
CA GLU A 233 -32.31 -20.34 11.74
C GLU A 233 -33.40 -20.12 10.69
N VAL A 234 -33.03 -19.71 9.47
CA VAL A 234 -33.81 -20.03 8.28
C VAL A 234 -32.84 -20.49 7.18
N VAL A 235 -32.75 -21.81 7.06
CA VAL A 235 -32.41 -22.51 5.82
C VAL A 235 -33.61 -22.38 4.89
N SER A 236 -33.38 -21.98 3.64
CA SER A 236 -34.20 -22.31 2.47
C SER A 236 -33.33 -22.22 1.23
#